data_AF-A0A531LVU6-F1
#
_entry.id   AF-A0A531LVU6-F1
#
_cell.length_a   1.000
_cell.length_b   1.000
_cell.length_c   1.000
_cell.angle_alpha   90.00
_cell.angle_beta   90.00
_cell.angle_gamma   90.00
#
_symmetry.space_group_name_H-M   'P 1'
#
loop_
_entity.id
_entity.type
_entity.pdbx_description
1 polymer ?
#
loop_
_entity_poly.entity_id
_entity_poly.type
_entity_poly.pdbx_seq_one_letter_code
_entity_poly.pdbx_strand_id
1 'polypeptide(L)' 'MMTTTITTMTEPGIAPLRLMAWLSPAFPVGSFSYSHGLERAVQDGLVADRQSLAAWL' A
#
# COMPACT_ATOMS: atom_id res chain seq x y z
N MET A 1 0.50 -52.70 -2.85
CA MET A 1 1.34 -51.54 -3.21
C MET A 1 0.59 -50.30 -2.74
N MET A 2 1.14 -49.52 -1.79
CA MET A 2 0.49 -48.32 -1.26
C MET A 2 1.15 -47.08 -1.88
N THR A 3 0.40 -46.33 -2.70
CA THR A 3 0.87 -45.11 -3.34
C THR A 3 0.81 -43.96 -2.35
N THR A 4 1.98 -43.47 -1.92
CA THR A 4 2.10 -42.28 -1.07
C THR A 4 2.00 -41.03 -1.95
N THR A 5 0.89 -40.30 -1.84
CA THR A 5 0.75 -38.97 -2.43
C THR A 5 1.56 -37.97 -1.61
N ILE A 6 2.61 -37.40 -2.19
CA ILE A 6 3.41 -36.33 -1.57
C ILE A 6 2.70 -35.01 -1.86
N THR A 7 1.98 -34.47 -0.88
CA THR A 7 1.44 -33.11 -0.95
C THR A 7 2.59 -32.12 -0.77
N THR A 8 3.07 -31.54 -1.87
CA THR A 8 4.01 -30.41 -1.82
C THR A 8 3.31 -29.19 -1.22
N MET A 9 3.60 -28.87 0.04
CA MET A 9 3.28 -27.55 0.59
C MET A 9 4.20 -26.53 -0.09
N THR A 10 3.64 -25.63 -0.89
CA THR A 10 4.40 -24.47 -1.40
C THR A 10 4.76 -23.60 -0.19
N GLU A 11 6.02 -23.68 0.27
CA GLU A 11 6.51 -22.70 1.23
C GLU A 11 6.34 -21.31 0.60
N PRO A 12 5.73 -20.33 1.29
CA PRO A 12 5.68 -18.98 0.78
C PRO A 12 7.12 -18.47 0.70
N GLY A 13 7.69 -18.51 -0.51
CA GLY A 13 9.01 -17.96 -0.78
C GLY A 13 9.06 -16.47 -0.44
N ILE A 14 10.22 -15.83 -0.58
CA ILE A 14 10.44 -14.43 -0.17
C ILE A 14 9.60 -13.35 -0.91
N ALA A 15 8.68 -13.73 -1.80
CA ALA A 15 7.87 -12.80 -2.56
C ALA A 15 6.97 -11.88 -1.71
N PRO A 16 6.26 -12.36 -0.66
CA PRO A 16 5.48 -11.48 0.22
C PRO A 16 6.37 -10.48 0.98
N LEU A 17 7.54 -10.92 1.44
CA LEU A 17 8.51 -10.05 2.12
C LEU A 17 9.06 -8.96 1.18
N ARG A 18 9.33 -9.31 -0.08
CA ARG A 18 9.73 -8.33 -1.11
C ARG A 18 8.62 -7.33 -1.42
N LEU A 19 7.37 -7.78 -1.52
CA LEU A 19 6.23 -6.89 -1.73
C LEU A 19 6.07 -5.91 -0.57
N MET A 20 6.20 -6.38 0.68
CA MET A 20 6.19 -5.50 1.85
C MET A 20 7.30 -4.46 1.82
N ALA A 21 8.52 -4.84 1.38
CA ALA A 21 9.62 -3.90 1.24
C ALA A 21 9.32 -2.80 0.21
N TRP A 22 8.72 -3.15 -0.94
CA TRP A 22 8.37 -2.19 -2.00
C TRP A 22 7.20 -1.28 -1.64
N LEU A 23 6.23 -1.78 -0.89
CA LEU A 23 5.07 -1.00 -0.45
C LEU A 23 5.32 -0.20 0.84
N SER A 24 6.53 -0.28 1.40
CA SER A 24 6.90 0.47 2.59
C SER A 24 6.94 1.98 2.28
N PRO A 25 6.35 2.84 3.13
CA PRO A 25 6.54 4.29 3.02
C PRO A 25 8.00 4.73 3.15
N ALA A 26 8.87 3.88 3.71
CA ALA A 26 10.31 4.13 3.80
C ALA A 26 11.07 3.77 2.51
N PHE A 27 10.40 3.23 1.49
CA PHE A 27 11.05 2.89 0.23
C PHE A 27 11.51 4.17 -0.50
N PRO A 28 12.77 4.26 -0.95
CA PRO A 28 13.41 5.53 -1.32
C PRO A 28 13.05 5.99 -2.74
N VAL A 29 11.75 6.16 -3.02
CA VAL A 29 11.24 6.65 -4.32
C VAL A 29 10.85 8.13 -4.31
N GLY A 30 10.85 8.77 -3.13
CA GLY A 30 10.48 10.18 -2.96
C GLY A 30 9.04 10.36 -2.45
N SER A 31 8.45 11.53 -2.74
CA SER A 31 7.11 11.90 -2.28
C SER A 31 5.99 11.22 -3.07
N PHE A 32 4.79 11.15 -2.47
CA PHE A 32 3.60 10.60 -3.11
C PHE A 32 3.00 11.59 -4.11
N SER A 33 2.63 11.12 -5.32
CA SER A 33 2.09 11.95 -6.41
C SER A 33 0.84 12.75 -6.07
N TYR A 34 0.08 12.36 -5.04
CA TYR A 34 -1.17 13.00 -4.63
C TYR A 34 -1.01 14.08 -3.55
N SER A 35 0.20 14.31 -3.02
CA SER A 35 0.42 15.27 -1.92
C SER A 35 0.05 16.70 -2.32
N HIS A 36 0.46 17.13 -3.52
CA HIS A 36 0.17 18.48 -4.03
C HIS A 36 -1.33 18.75 -4.22
N GLY A 37 -2.10 17.74 -4.63
CA GLY A 37 -3.55 17.87 -4.74
C GLY A 37 -4.21 18.15 -3.39
N LEU A 38 -3.77 17.42 -2.35
CA LEU A 38 -4.25 17.62 -0.98
C LEU A 38 -3.84 18.98 -0.43
N GLU A 39 -2.59 19.41 -0.65
CA GLU A 39 -2.09 20.73 -0.23
C GLU A 39 -2.91 21.86 -0.84
N ARG A 40 -3.23 21.77 -2.14
CA ARG A 40 -4.10 22.72 -2.85
C ARG A 40 -5.52 22.72 -2.29
N ALA A 41 -6.11 21.55 -2.06
CA ALA A 41 -7.46 21.43 -1.52
C ALA A 41 -7.60 22.05 -0.12
N VAL A 42 -6.56 21.96 0.71
CA VAL A 42 -6.49 22.65 2.00
C VAL A 42 -6.37 24.17 1.81
N GLN A 43 -5.49 24.64 0.91
CA GLN A 43 -5.36 26.08 0.63
C GLN A 43 -6.65 26.71 0.10
N ASP A 44 -7.42 25.96 -0.69
CA ASP A 44 -8.69 26.43 -1.26
C ASP A 44 -9.88 26.28 -0.29
N GLY A 45 -9.65 25.75 0.92
CA GLY A 45 -10.69 25.55 1.93
C GLY A 45 -11.65 24.39 1.66
N LEU A 46 -11.35 23.55 0.66
CA LEU A 46 -12.14 22.36 0.33
C LEU A 46 -11.97 21.25 1.38
N VAL A 47 -10.80 21.21 2.02
CA VAL A 47 -10.48 20.29 3.13
C VAL A 47 -10.07 21.10 4.35
N ALA A 48 -10.96 21.18 5.34
CA ALA A 48 -10.75 21.93 6.59
C ALA A 48 -10.82 21.04 7.85
N ASP A 49 -11.35 19.84 7.71
CA ASP A 49 -11.57 18.89 8.80
C ASP A 49 -11.60 17.44 8.29
N ARG A 50 -11.84 16.50 9.21
CA ARG A 50 -11.93 15.07 8.89
C ARG A 50 -13.05 14.76 7.90
N GLN A 51 -14.20 15.41 8.04
CA GLN A 51 -15.40 15.09 7.25
C GLN A 51 -15.22 15.57 5.80
N SER A 52 -14.72 16.79 5.63
CA SER A 52 -14.36 17.36 4.32
C SER A 52 -13.21 16.60 3.66
N LEU A 53 -12.19 16.15 4.41
CA LEU A 53 -11.17 15.25 3.87
C LEU A 53 -11.77 13.93 3.37
N ALA A 54 -12.63 13.29 4.15
CA ALA A 54 -13.28 12.04 3.76
C ALA A 54 -14.22 12.20 2.56
N ALA A 55 -14.80 13.38 2.36
CA ALA A 55 -15.60 13.71 1.17
C ALA A 55 -14.75 14.01 -0.06
N TRP A 56 -13.50 14.43 0.12
CA TRP A 56 -12.56 14.72 -0.97
C TRP A 56 -11.85 13.46 -1.50
N LEU A 57 -11.57 12.48 -0.63
CA LEU A 57 -11.01 11.16 -0.96
C LEU A 57 -11.98 10.31 -1.80
#